data_AF-A0A924SBA6-F1
#
_entry.id   AF-A0A924SBA6-F1
#
_cell.length_a   1.000
_cell.length_b   1.000
_cell.length_c   1.000
_cell.angle_alpha   90.00
_cell.angle_beta   90.00
_cell.angle_gamma   90.00
#
_symmetry.space_group_name_H-M   'P 1'
#
loop_
_entity.id
_entity.type
_entity.pdbx_description
1 polymer ?
#
loop_
_entity_poly.entity_id
_entity_poly.type
_entity_poly.pdbx_seq_one_letter_code
_entity_poly.pdbx_strand_id
1 'polypeptide(L)'
;LVQRAPDVIVLPRGEKGVITLEKLRQMTGWRDLAAVREGRVMTISANLVNRPGPGLGDAARALRGAIQSPAVQRAVLARKHQ
;
A
#
# COMPACT_ATOMS: atom_id res chain seq x y z
N LEU A 1 4.54 0.77 13.57
CA LEU A 1 3.58 0.51 12.46
C LEU A 1 2.20 0.14 12.98
N VAL A 2 2.08 -0.86 13.85
CA VAL A 2 0.79 -1.30 14.44
C VAL A 2 -0.04 -0.13 14.99
N GLN A 3 0.57 0.77 15.76
CA GLN A 3 -0.13 1.95 16.30
C GLN A 3 -0.61 2.96 15.24
N ARG A 4 0.02 3.02 14.05
CA ARG A 4 -0.45 3.88 12.96
C ARG A 4 -1.63 3.28 12.21
N ALA A 5 -1.87 1.97 12.35
CA ALA A 5 -3.01 1.24 11.80
C ALA A 5 -3.43 1.71 10.39
N PRO A 6 -2.56 1.59 9.37
CA PRO A 6 -2.88 2.06 8.02
C PRO A 6 -4.03 1.26 7.41
N ASP A 7 -4.87 1.94 6.63
CA ASP A 7 -5.95 1.30 5.88
C ASP A 7 -5.46 0.58 4.61
N VAL A 8 -4.34 1.03 4.08
CA VAL A 8 -3.74 0.49 2.86
C VAL A 8 -2.24 0.57 3.01
N ILE A 9 -1.55 -0.43 2.47
CA ILE A 9 -0.10 -0.41 2.37
C ILE A 9 0.25 -0.34 0.89
N VAL A 10 1.08 0.64 0.52
CA VAL A 10 1.64 0.74 -0.83
C VAL A 10 3.13 0.45 -0.74
N LEU A 11 3.60 -0.58 -1.45
CA LEU A 11 5.00 -0.99 -1.48
C LEU A 11 5.63 -0.64 -2.83
N PRO A 12 6.84 -0.07 -2.85
CA PRO A 12 7.59 0.09 -4.09
C PRO A 12 8.05 -1.30 -4.61
N ARG A 13 7.85 -1.54 -5.91
CA ARG A 13 8.40 -2.67 -6.66
C ARG A 13 9.64 -2.19 -7.40
N GLY A 14 10.81 -2.66 -6.96
CA GLY A 14 12.09 -2.37 -7.60
C GLY A 14 12.55 -3.51 -8.51
N GLU A 15 13.77 -3.38 -9.02
CA GLU A 15 14.41 -4.39 -9.89
C GLU A 15 14.60 -5.74 -9.18
N LYS A 16 14.81 -5.72 -7.86
CA LYS A 16 14.91 -6.92 -7.01
C LYS A 16 13.53 -7.52 -6.65
N GLY A 17 12.45 -7.02 -7.26
CA GLY A 17 11.08 -7.42 -6.96
C GLY A 17 10.42 -6.59 -5.87
N VAL A 18 9.40 -7.16 -5.23
CA VAL A 18 8.62 -6.54 -4.17
C VAL A 18 8.41 -7.54 -3.04
N ILE A 19 8.35 -7.04 -1.80
CA ILE A 19 7.95 -7.87 -0.66
C ILE A 19 6.51 -8.34 -0.91
N THR A 20 6.30 -9.65 -0.90
CA THR A 20 4.97 -10.24 -1.16
C THR A 20 4.07 -10.13 0.07
N LEU A 21 2.76 -10.29 -0.14
CA LEU A 21 1.79 -10.31 0.95
C LEU A 21 2.05 -11.47 1.93
N GLU A 22 2.44 -12.63 1.42
CA GLU A 22 2.78 -13.81 2.20
C GLU A 22 3.96 -13.52 3.13
N LYS A 23 4.97 -12.81 2.62
CA LYS A 23 6.13 -12.42 3.44
C LYS A 23 5.74 -11.45 4.54
N LEU A 24 4.89 -10.46 4.24
CA LEU A 24 4.38 -9.53 5.26
C LEU A 24 3.58 -10.23 6.37
N ARG A 25 2.80 -11.26 6.02
CA ARG A 25 2.05 -12.07 6.99
C ARG A 25 2.93 -12.87 7.94
N GLN A 26 4.23 -13.03 7.63
CA GLN A 26 5.20 -13.68 8.51
C GLN A 26 6.00 -12.69 9.37
N MET A 27 5.92 -11.38 9.09
CA MET A 27 6.73 -10.37 9.76
C MET A 27 6.03 -9.83 11.01
N THR A 28 6.66 -9.94 12.16
CA THR A 28 6.18 -9.35 13.43
C THR A 28 5.89 -7.86 13.26
N GLY A 29 4.74 -7.40 13.75
CA GLY A 29 4.28 -6.01 13.62
C GLY A 29 3.69 -5.63 12.26
N TRP A 30 3.93 -6.41 11.20
CA TRP A 30 3.24 -6.27 9.91
C TRP A 30 2.04 -7.22 9.81
N ARG A 31 2.21 -8.48 10.25
CA ARG A 31 1.14 -9.49 10.25
C ARG A 31 -0.09 -9.07 11.05
N ASP A 32 0.10 -8.19 12.04
CA ASP A 32 -0.96 -7.71 12.93
C ASP A 32 -1.75 -6.53 12.31
N LEU A 33 -1.27 -5.96 11.20
CA LEU A 33 -1.96 -4.87 10.50
C LEU A 33 -3.20 -5.41 9.77
N ALA A 34 -4.34 -4.76 9.97
CA ALA A 34 -5.58 -5.09 9.27
C ALA A 34 -5.39 -5.06 7.74
N ALA A 35 -4.66 -4.07 7.22
CA ALA A 35 -4.32 -4.00 5.79
C ALA A 35 -3.52 -5.21 5.27
N VAL A 36 -2.68 -5.85 6.08
CA VAL A 36 -1.95 -7.08 5.69
C VAL A 36 -2.85 -8.31 5.81
N ARG A 37 -3.62 -8.42 6.89
CA ARG A 37 -4.54 -9.56 7.09
C ARG A 37 -5.58 -9.64 5.97
N GLU A 38 -6.18 -8.51 5.64
CA GLU A 38 -7.24 -8.38 4.63
C GLU A 38 -6.71 -8.22 3.19
N GLY A 39 -5.39 -8.23 3.00
CA GLY A 39 -4.79 -8.15 1.66
C GLY A 39 -4.92 -6.78 0.98
N ARG A 40 -5.10 -5.70 1.74
CA ARG A 40 -5.07 -4.30 1.28
C ARG A 40 -3.64 -3.79 1.07
N VAL A 41 -2.84 -4.60 0.36
CA VAL A 41 -1.44 -4.32 0.04
C VAL A 41 -1.29 -4.17 -1.47
N MET A 42 -0.71 -3.06 -1.89
CA MET A 42 -0.62 -2.65 -3.28
C MET A 42 0.83 -2.40 -3.65
N THR A 43 1.14 -2.47 -4.94
CA THR A 43 2.50 -2.26 -5.39
C THR A 43 2.55 -1.20 -6.48
N ILE A 44 3.57 -0.36 -6.42
CA ILE A 44 3.81 0.74 -7.36
C ILE A 44 5.26 0.70 -7.83
N SER A 45 5.55 1.09 -9.06
CA SER A 45 6.93 1.12 -9.56
C SER A 45 7.82 1.98 -8.68
N ALA A 46 8.93 1.43 -8.18
CA ALA A 46 9.92 2.16 -7.40
C ALA A 46 10.52 3.33 -8.20
N ASN A 47 10.63 3.20 -9.52
CA ASN A 47 11.12 4.26 -10.39
C ASN A 47 10.21 5.50 -10.38
N LEU A 48 8.92 5.34 -10.09
CA LEU A 48 7.97 6.45 -9.95
C LEU A 48 8.03 7.10 -8.56
N VAL A 49 8.17 6.31 -7.49
CA VAL A 49 8.00 6.83 -6.11
C VAL A 49 9.28 7.11 -5.35
N ASN A 50 10.42 6.48 -5.72
CA ASN A 50 11.70 6.67 -5.03
C ASN A 50 12.59 7.74 -5.67
N ARG A 51 12.20 8.28 -6.83
CA ARG A 51 12.96 9.30 -7.59
C ARG A 51 12.10 10.56 -7.76
N PRO A 52 11.99 11.42 -6.73
CA PRO A 52 11.23 12.66 -6.85
C PRO A 52 11.88 13.55 -7.92
N GLY A 53 11.11 13.88 -8.95
CA GLY A 53 11.56 14.62 -10.13
C GLY A 53 10.38 14.93 -11.07
N PRO A 54 10.63 15.20 -12.36
CA PRO A 54 9.57 15.56 -13.32
C PRO A 54 8.40 14.57 -13.39
N GLY A 55 8.63 13.29 -13.06
CA GLY A 55 7.62 12.24 -13.01
C GLY A 55 6.69 12.25 -11.79
N LEU A 56 6.77 13.24 -10.89
CA LEU A 56 5.95 13.27 -9.67
C LEU A 56 4.43 13.26 -9.97
N GLY A 57 4.01 13.91 -11.06
CA GLY A 57 2.62 13.87 -11.51
C GLY A 57 2.15 12.46 -11.89
N ASP A 58 3.02 11.66 -12.51
CA ASP A 58 2.75 10.26 -12.83
C ASP A 58 2.72 9.38 -11.59
N ALA A 59 3.63 9.64 -10.63
CA ALA A 59 3.61 8.97 -9.33
C ALA A 59 2.29 9.23 -8.59
N ALA A 60 1.79 10.47 -8.59
CA ALA A 60 0.51 10.82 -7.99
C ALA A 60 -0.66 10.11 -8.68
N ARG A 61 -0.66 10.03 -10.02
CA ARG A 61 -1.68 9.28 -10.78
C ARG A 61 -1.64 7.78 -10.48
N ALA A 62 -0.46 7.19 -10.39
CA ALA A 62 -0.29 5.77 -10.07
C ALA A 62 -0.72 5.47 -8.62
N LEU A 63 -0.41 6.36 -7.67
CA LEU A 63 -0.88 6.25 -6.28
C LEU A 63 -2.41 6.36 -6.21
N ARG A 64 -3.02 7.30 -6.95
CA ARG A 64 -4.48 7.40 -7.05
C ARG A 64 -5.09 6.09 -7.57
N GLY A 65 -4.52 5.52 -8.64
CA GLY A 65 -4.98 4.26 -9.20
C GLY A 65 -4.89 3.09 -8.21
N ALA A 66 -3.82 3.01 -7.43
CA ALA A 66 -3.71 2.06 -6.34
C ALA A 66 -4.82 2.30 -5.29
N ILE A 67 -4.92 3.51 -4.74
CA ILE A 67 -5.87 3.83 -3.67
C ILE A 67 -7.34 3.68 -4.12
N GLN A 68 -7.66 3.88 -5.40
CA GLN A 68 -9.04 3.79 -5.89
C GLN A 68 -9.57 2.36 -6.10
N SER A 69 -8.78 1.32 -5.82
CA SER A 69 -9.27 -0.07 -5.87
C SER A 69 -10.56 -0.24 -5.05
N PRO A 70 -11.61 -0.94 -5.56
CA PRO A 70 -12.88 -1.11 -4.85
C PRO A 70 -12.73 -1.69 -3.44
N ALA A 71 -11.73 -2.55 -3.22
CA ALA A 71 -11.42 -3.11 -1.90
C ALA A 71 -10.91 -2.04 -0.92
N VAL A 72 -10.10 -1.10 -1.41
CA VAL A 72 -9.59 0.03 -0.63
C VAL A 72 -10.70 1.03 -0.34
N GLN A 73 -11.53 1.36 -1.33
CA GLN A 73 -12.64 2.29 -1.12
C GLN A 73 -13.60 1.82 -0.02
N ARG A 74 -13.97 0.52 -0.03
CA ARG A 74 -14.81 -0.07 1.02
C ARG A 74 -14.16 0.05 2.40
N ALA A 75 -12.87 -0.20 2.52
CA ALA A 75 -12.15 -0.13 3.78
C ALA A 75 -12.03 1.30 4.32
N VAL A 76 -11.75 2.29 3.47
CA VAL A 76 -11.70 3.71 3.86
C VAL A 76 -13.08 4.22 4.29
N LEU A 77 -14.14 3.81 3.60
CA LEU A 77 -15.51 4.21 3.94
C LEU A 77 -15.98 3.57 5.25
N ALA A 78 -15.70 2.28 5.48
CA ALA A 78 -16.06 1.59 6.71
C ALA A 78 -15.45 2.23 7.97
N ARG A 79 -14.28 2.88 7.84
CA ARG A 79 -13.59 3.53 8.95
C ARG A 79 -14.09 4.95 9.25
N LYS A 80 -14.63 5.67 8.27
CA LYS A 80 -15.18 7.02 8.49
C LYS A 80 -16.47 7.04 9.34
N HIS A 81 -17.07 5.88 9.56
CA HIS A 81 -18.31 5.71 10.31
C HIS A 81 -18.11 5.04 11.70
N GLN A 82 -16.86 4.86 12.14
CA GLN A 82 -16.48 4.49 13.52
C GLN A 82 -15.93 5.71 14.25
#